data_AF-T2J4W6-F1
#
_entry.id   AF-T2J4W6-F1
#
_cell.length_a   1.000
_cell.length_b   1.000
_cell.length_c   1.000
_cell.angle_alpha   90.00
_cell.angle_beta   90.00
_cell.angle_gamma   90.00
#
_symmetry.space_group_name_H-M   'P 1'
#
loop_
_entity.id
_entity.type
_entity.pdbx_description
1 polymer ?
#
loop_
_entity_poly.entity_id
_entity_poly.type
_entity_poly.pdbx_seq_one_letter_code
_entity_poly.pdbx_strand_id
1 'polypeptide(L)'
;METVVELRAAKIPFIGFIAVHYWYVIIRGKQKDRWEVWQTQSLSQDSWGHLHKNLMPSENGVGNGASWCETIWTDTLGNKLAETIENSPIIYPYNYSYRYFPGPNSNTYVKWILKQANCDYRLSIKGIGQHY
;
A
#
# COMPACT_ATOMS: atom_id res chain seq x y z
N MET A 1 -13.19 10.16 -15.91
CA MET A 1 -11.73 10.40 -15.83
C MET A 1 -11.10 9.04 -15.60
N GLU A 2 -10.03 8.70 -16.30
CA GLU A 2 -9.35 7.41 -16.12
C GLU A 2 -8.80 7.30 -14.69
N THR A 3 -9.02 6.15 -14.04
CA THR A 3 -8.42 5.82 -12.75
C THR A 3 -7.21 4.94 -12.99
N VAL A 4 -6.05 5.41 -12.54
CA VAL A 4 -4.80 4.65 -12.56
C VAL A 4 -4.42 4.30 -11.14
N VAL A 5 -3.98 3.06 -10.90
CA VAL A 5 -3.44 2.64 -9.61
C VAL A 5 -2.00 2.23 -9.79
N GLU A 6 -1.09 2.86 -9.03
CA GLU A 6 0.30 2.45 -8.94
C GLU A 6 0.49 1.58 -7.69
N LEU A 7 1.19 0.46 -7.83
CA LEU A 7 1.86 -0.18 -6.71
C LEU A 7 3.28 0.39 -6.63
N ARG A 8 3.62 0.97 -5.49
CA ARG A 8 4.94 1.55 -5.26
C ARG A 8 5.65 0.81 -4.15
N ALA A 9 6.97 0.89 -4.17
CA ALA A 9 7.82 0.30 -3.17
C ALA A 9 9.03 1.17 -2.84
N ALA A 10 9.55 0.98 -1.63
CA ALA A 10 10.83 1.53 -1.20
C ALA A 10 11.59 0.51 -0.36
N LYS A 11 12.91 0.68 -0.35
CA LYS A 11 13.80 -0.04 0.56
C LYS A 11 13.59 0.47 1.98
N ILE A 12 13.55 -0.43 2.95
CA ILE A 12 13.54 -0.04 4.36
C ILE A 12 14.96 0.40 4.77
N PRO A 13 15.14 1.52 5.48
CA PRO A 13 16.45 1.94 5.98
C PRO A 13 17.17 0.81 6.73
N PHE A 14 18.48 0.69 6.53
CA PHE A 14 19.38 -0.31 7.14
C PHE A 14 19.16 -1.79 6.73
N ILE A 15 17.94 -2.22 6.40
CA ILE A 15 17.61 -3.61 6.03
C ILE A 15 17.09 -3.76 4.59
N GLY A 16 17.21 -2.71 3.78
CA GLY A 16 16.64 -2.61 2.43
C GLY A 16 17.17 -3.63 1.40
N PHE A 17 18.22 -4.37 1.74
CA PHE A 17 18.68 -5.49 0.92
C PHE A 17 17.72 -6.69 1.02
N ILE A 18 17.09 -6.89 2.17
CA ILE A 18 16.24 -8.06 2.48
C ILE A 18 14.75 -7.73 2.58
N ALA A 19 14.37 -6.46 2.79
CA ALA A 19 12.99 -6.06 2.99
C ALA A 19 12.61 -4.80 2.20
N VAL A 20 11.40 -4.81 1.63
CA VAL A 20 10.75 -3.65 1.02
C VAL A 20 9.44 -3.34 1.71
N HIS A 21 9.01 -2.08 1.59
CA HIS A 21 7.73 -1.57 2.05
C HIS A 21 6.90 -1.20 0.82
N TYR A 22 5.73 -1.82 0.64
CA TYR A 22 4.81 -1.53 -0.46
C TYR A 22 3.65 -0.61 -0.03
N TRP A 23 3.14 0.19 -0.97
CA TRP A 23 1.92 1.00 -0.81
C TRP A 23 1.24 1.24 -2.17
N TYR A 24 0.01 1.74 -2.16
CA TYR A 24 -0.72 2.12 -3.38
C TYR A 24 -0.78 3.63 -3.56
N VAL A 25 -0.87 4.06 -4.82
CA VAL A 25 -1.26 5.42 -5.18
C VAL A 25 -2.39 5.36 -6.18
N ILE A 26 -3.54 5.95 -5.85
CA ILE A 26 -4.67 6.13 -6.78
C ILE A 26 -4.50 7.47 -7.47
N ILE A 27 -4.57 7.48 -8.80
CA ILE A 27 -4.38 8.66 -9.63
C ILE A 27 -5.64 8.89 -10.46
N ARG A 28 -6.21 10.09 -10.34
CA ARG A 28 -7.34 10.55 -11.17
C ARG A 28 -7.06 11.98 -11.61
N GLY A 29 -6.61 12.13 -12.86
CA GLY A 29 -6.17 13.42 -13.40
C GLY A 29 -4.93 13.95 -12.67
N LYS A 30 -5.05 15.12 -12.02
CA LYS A 30 -3.95 15.72 -11.24
C LYS A 30 -3.88 15.23 -9.79
N GLN A 31 -4.91 14.54 -9.31
CA GLN A 31 -4.96 14.06 -7.94
C GLN A 31 -4.21 12.73 -7.81
N LYS A 32 -3.37 12.63 -6.77
CA LYS A 32 -2.65 11.41 -6.39
C LYS A 32 -2.90 11.14 -4.91
N ASP A 33 -3.60 10.07 -4.60
CA ASP A 33 -3.90 9.67 -3.22
C ASP A 33 -3.09 8.43 -2.84
N ARG A 34 -2.18 8.58 -1.88
CA ARG A 34 -1.38 7.49 -1.32
C ARG A 34 -2.15 6.76 -0.24
N TRP A 35 -2.12 5.43 -0.28
CA TRP A 35 -2.71 4.56 0.73
C TRP A 35 -1.66 3.58 1.25
N GLU A 36 -1.41 3.64 2.56
CA GLU A 36 -0.25 2.98 3.18
C GLU A 36 -0.54 2.51 4.60
N VAL A 37 0.20 1.49 5.05
CA VAL A 37 0.07 0.95 6.41
C VAL A 37 1.38 1.11 7.18
N TRP A 38 1.33 1.75 8.35
CA TRP A 38 2.50 1.97 9.22
C TRP A 38 2.33 1.35 10.60
N GLN A 39 3.44 1.11 11.30
CA GLN A 39 3.43 0.58 12.67
C GLN A 39 2.74 1.52 13.68
N THR A 40 2.74 2.82 13.42
CA THR A 40 2.18 3.83 14.32
C THR A 40 0.79 4.22 13.82
N GLN A 41 -0.20 4.17 14.70
CA GLN A 41 -1.60 4.43 14.35
C GLN A 41 -1.93 5.93 14.35
N SER A 42 -3.01 6.29 13.65
CA SER A 42 -3.72 7.57 13.80
C SER A 42 -2.85 8.82 13.65
N LEU A 43 -1.94 8.81 12.68
CA LEU A 43 -0.98 9.90 12.45
C LEU A 43 -1.56 11.10 11.68
N SER A 44 -2.77 10.98 11.14
CA SER A 44 -3.50 12.06 10.45
C SER A 44 -5.01 11.91 10.64
N GLN A 45 -5.77 12.94 10.25
CA GLN A 45 -7.24 12.90 10.21
C GLN A 45 -7.78 11.79 9.29
N ASP A 46 -7.03 11.43 8.24
CA ASP A 46 -7.39 10.41 7.25
C ASP A 46 -6.65 9.10 7.57
N SER A 47 -6.78 8.64 8.83
CA SER A 47 -6.18 7.42 9.36
C SER A 47 -7.23 6.52 10.00
N TRP A 48 -7.10 5.22 9.78
CA TRP A 48 -7.96 4.17 10.35
C TRP A 48 -7.07 3.12 11.00
N GLY A 49 -6.72 3.39 12.27
CA GLY A 49 -5.68 2.63 12.96
C GLY A 49 -4.33 2.81 12.26
N HIS A 50 -3.75 1.71 11.77
CA HIS A 50 -2.48 1.63 11.05
C HIS A 50 -2.58 1.97 9.56
N LEU A 51 -3.80 2.03 8.99
CA LEU A 51 -4.01 2.43 7.60
C LEU A 51 -4.11 3.95 7.52
N HIS A 52 -3.43 4.53 6.54
CA HIS A 52 -3.39 5.97 6.32
C HIS A 52 -3.62 6.31 4.86
N LYS A 53 -4.32 7.42 4.63
CA LYS A 53 -4.37 8.11 3.35
C LYS A 53 -3.54 9.39 3.43
N ASN A 54 -2.67 9.60 2.43
CA ASN A 54 -1.85 10.80 2.26
C ASN A 54 -1.01 11.22 3.48
N LEU A 55 -0.58 10.26 4.31
CA LEU A 55 0.34 10.55 5.40
C LEU A 55 1.69 11.06 4.88
N MET A 56 2.15 10.50 3.77
CA MET A 56 3.33 10.96 3.04
C MET A 56 2.99 11.39 1.61
N PRO A 57 3.85 12.20 0.96
CA PRO A 57 3.76 12.43 -0.47
C PRO A 57 3.77 11.11 -1.26
N SER A 58 3.05 11.08 -2.39
CA SER A 58 2.80 9.87 -3.18
C SER A 58 4.07 9.12 -3.62
N GLU A 59 5.15 9.86 -3.88
CA GLU A 59 6.41 9.33 -4.41
C GLU A 59 7.53 9.24 -3.36
N ASN A 60 7.33 9.69 -2.12
CA ASN A 60 8.36 9.59 -1.09
C ASN A 60 8.54 8.14 -0.63
N GLY A 61 9.77 7.64 -0.56
CA GLY A 61 10.07 6.35 0.06
C GLY A 61 10.05 6.41 1.59
N VAL A 62 10.33 5.27 2.22
CA VAL A 62 10.49 5.18 3.69
C VAL A 62 11.68 6.05 4.13
N GLY A 63 11.50 6.84 5.19
CA GLY A 63 12.54 7.74 5.69
C GLY A 63 12.88 8.89 4.73
N ASN A 64 11.94 9.28 3.86
CA ASN A 64 12.14 10.25 2.77
C ASN A 64 13.17 9.81 1.72
N GLY A 65 13.47 8.51 1.62
CA GLY A 65 14.30 7.96 0.55
C GLY A 65 13.58 7.91 -0.81
N ALA A 66 14.26 7.38 -1.83
CA ALA A 66 13.64 7.14 -3.12
C ALA A 66 12.61 5.98 -3.04
N SER A 67 11.55 6.08 -3.83
CA SER A 67 10.65 4.98 -4.15
C SER A 67 10.70 4.66 -5.64
N TRP A 68 10.20 3.48 -6.02
CA TRP A 68 9.96 3.15 -7.41
C TRP A 68 8.51 2.69 -7.61
N CYS A 69 8.02 2.83 -8.83
CA CYS A 69 6.77 2.21 -9.26
C CYS A 69 7.06 0.76 -9.64
N GLU A 70 6.44 -0.18 -8.94
CA GLU A 70 6.57 -1.61 -9.19
C GLU A 70 5.69 -2.02 -10.40
N THR A 71 4.46 -1.55 -10.44
CA THR A 71 3.52 -1.80 -11.55
C THR A 71 2.37 -0.80 -11.54
N ILE A 72 1.67 -0.71 -12.67
CA ILE A 72 0.58 0.23 -12.93
C ILE A 72 -0.62 -0.57 -13.46
N TRP A 73 -1.81 -0.27 -12.95
CA TRP A 73 -3.07 -0.79 -13.48
C TRP A 73 -3.99 0.34 -13.91
N THR A 74 -4.62 0.15 -15.07
CA THR A 74 -5.56 1.08 -15.70
C THR A 74 -6.92 0.41 -15.90
N ASP A 75 -7.87 1.15 -16.49
CA ASP A 75 -9.16 0.64 -16.95
C ASP A 75 -9.95 -0.10 -15.86
N THR A 76 -10.56 -1.24 -16.20
CA THR A 76 -11.41 -2.03 -15.30
C THR A 76 -10.65 -2.47 -14.04
N LEU A 77 -9.39 -2.89 -14.19
CA LEU A 77 -8.60 -3.37 -13.05
C LEU A 77 -8.15 -2.22 -12.14
N GLY A 78 -7.72 -1.08 -12.72
CA GLY A 78 -7.41 0.14 -11.99
C GLY A 78 -8.62 0.63 -11.19
N ASN A 79 -9.81 0.66 -11.81
CA ASN A 79 -11.05 1.00 -11.11
C ASN A 79 -11.38 0.03 -9.97
N LYS A 80 -11.22 -1.29 -10.18
CA LYS A 80 -11.51 -2.29 -9.14
C LYS A 80 -10.55 -2.21 -7.96
N LEU A 81 -9.26 -2.01 -8.22
CA LEU A 81 -8.26 -1.79 -7.19
C LEU A 81 -8.55 -0.52 -6.40
N ALA A 82 -8.83 0.59 -7.08
CA ALA A 82 -9.16 1.86 -6.42
C ALA A 82 -10.39 1.73 -5.51
N GLU A 83 -11.48 1.12 -6.00
CA GLU A 83 -12.67 0.84 -5.19
C GLU A 83 -12.33 0.00 -3.95
N THR A 84 -11.52 -1.05 -4.11
CA THR A 84 -11.12 -1.93 -3.01
C THR A 84 -10.28 -1.19 -1.97
N ILE A 85 -9.33 -0.36 -2.42
CA ILE A 85 -8.47 0.47 -1.57
C ILE A 85 -9.31 1.51 -0.82
N GLU A 86 -10.20 2.21 -1.50
CA GLU A 86 -11.03 3.27 -0.89
C GLU A 86 -12.02 2.72 0.14
N ASN A 87 -12.45 1.46 -0.01
CA ASN A 87 -13.28 0.77 0.98
C ASN A 87 -12.47 0.16 2.14
N SER A 88 -11.14 0.02 2.01
CA SER A 88 -10.29 -0.64 2.99
C SER A 88 -10.35 -0.09 4.44
N PRO A 89 -10.69 1.19 4.71
CA PRO A 89 -11.01 1.64 6.07
C PRO A 89 -12.08 0.80 6.78
N ILE A 90 -13.02 0.24 6.04
CA ILE A 90 -14.15 -0.54 6.57
C ILE A 90 -13.84 -2.04 6.48
N ILE A 91 -13.29 -2.49 5.36
CA ILE A 91 -13.20 -3.92 5.04
C ILE A 91 -11.85 -4.57 5.36
N TYR A 92 -10.78 -3.80 5.59
CA TYR A 92 -9.47 -4.38 5.91
C TYR A 92 -9.45 -4.86 7.39
N PRO A 93 -9.29 -6.17 7.64
CA PRO A 93 -9.47 -6.73 8.99
C PRO A 93 -8.34 -6.39 9.96
N TYR A 94 -7.24 -5.80 9.49
CA TYR A 94 -6.05 -5.54 10.30
C TYR A 94 -5.76 -4.04 10.48
N ASN A 95 -6.75 -3.17 10.30
CA ASN A 95 -6.59 -1.73 10.56
C ASN A 95 -6.01 -1.47 11.97
N TYR A 96 -6.30 -2.29 12.98
CA TYR A 96 -5.82 -2.11 14.36
C TYR A 96 -4.81 -3.17 14.83
N SER A 97 -4.20 -3.92 13.90
CA SER A 97 -3.15 -4.89 14.22
C SER A 97 -1.93 -4.68 13.32
N TYR A 98 -0.75 -4.66 13.91
CA TYR A 98 0.51 -4.58 13.16
C TYR A 98 1.59 -5.45 13.79
N ARG A 99 2.32 -6.21 12.97
CA ARG A 99 3.54 -6.93 13.38
C ARG A 99 4.55 -6.86 12.24
N TYR A 100 5.80 -6.51 12.55
CA TYR A 100 6.87 -6.49 11.56
C TYR A 100 7.06 -7.85 10.86
N PHE A 101 6.97 -8.94 11.63
CA PHE A 101 7.05 -10.32 11.14
C PHE A 101 6.19 -11.26 12.00
N PRO A 102 5.47 -12.23 11.42
CA PRO A 102 5.27 -12.46 9.99
C PRO A 102 4.18 -11.56 9.38
N GLY A 103 3.67 -10.56 10.09
CA GLY A 103 2.53 -9.74 9.69
C GLY A 103 1.41 -9.78 10.75
N PRO A 104 0.34 -9.00 10.58
CA PRO A 104 0.04 -8.17 9.42
C PRO A 104 0.90 -6.89 9.36
N ASN A 105 1.35 -6.49 8.18
CA ASN A 105 2.11 -5.26 7.93
C ASN A 105 1.71 -4.63 6.57
N SER A 106 2.48 -3.68 6.05
CA SER A 106 2.19 -3.05 4.75
C SER A 106 2.15 -4.02 3.58
N ASN A 107 3.00 -5.05 3.59
CA ASN A 107 3.04 -6.07 2.54
C ASN A 107 1.83 -7.01 2.65
N THR A 108 1.36 -7.31 3.86
CA THR A 108 0.09 -8.01 4.10
C THR A 108 -1.09 -7.23 3.51
N TYR A 109 -1.15 -5.92 3.78
CA TYR A 109 -2.20 -5.04 3.26
C TYR A 109 -2.25 -5.07 1.74
N VAL A 110 -1.08 -4.88 1.10
CA VAL A 110 -0.97 -4.88 -0.36
C VAL A 110 -1.43 -6.21 -0.94
N LYS A 111 -0.95 -7.34 -0.40
CA LYS A 111 -1.36 -8.66 -0.88
C LYS A 111 -2.86 -8.93 -0.67
N TRP A 112 -3.41 -8.45 0.44
CA TRP A 112 -4.83 -8.57 0.74
C TRP A 112 -5.67 -7.80 -0.29
N ILE A 113 -5.31 -6.55 -0.63
CA ILE A 113 -5.98 -5.76 -1.67
C ILE A 113 -5.95 -6.48 -3.03
N LEU A 114 -4.79 -7.01 -3.44
CA LEU A 114 -4.68 -7.78 -4.70
C LEU A 114 -5.64 -8.96 -4.71
N LYS A 115 -5.75 -9.69 -3.59
CA LYS A 115 -6.67 -10.82 -3.45
C LYS A 115 -8.14 -10.37 -3.53
N GLN A 116 -8.53 -9.29 -2.85
CA GLN A 116 -9.90 -8.78 -2.87
C GLN A 116 -10.31 -8.25 -4.25
N ALA A 117 -9.37 -7.65 -4.99
CA ALA A 117 -9.58 -7.17 -6.35
C ALA A 117 -9.45 -8.28 -7.41
N ASN A 118 -9.23 -9.54 -7.01
CA ASN A 118 -8.99 -10.68 -7.90
C ASN A 118 -7.84 -10.44 -8.90
N CYS A 119 -6.76 -9.81 -8.44
CA CYS A 119 -5.56 -9.50 -9.21
C CYS A 119 -4.45 -10.51 -8.89
N ASP A 120 -4.00 -11.29 -9.88
CA ASP A 120 -2.94 -12.31 -9.71
C ASP A 120 -1.51 -11.73 -9.77
N TYR A 121 -1.32 -10.50 -9.29
CA TYR A 121 0.02 -9.93 -9.19
C TYR A 121 0.81 -10.57 -8.03
N ARG A 122 2.07 -10.90 -8.30
CA ARG A 122 3.00 -11.49 -7.32
C ARG A 122 3.98 -10.43 -6.84
N LEU A 123 3.97 -10.14 -5.54
CA LEU A 123 4.96 -9.25 -4.95
C LEU A 123 6.32 -9.94 -4.91
N SER A 124 7.39 -9.15 -4.87
CA SER A 124 8.73 -9.65 -4.62
C SER A 124 8.80 -10.46 -3.33
N ILE A 125 9.67 -11.46 -3.26
CA ILE A 125 9.97 -12.21 -2.03
C ILE A 125 10.46 -11.31 -0.89
N LYS A 126 10.95 -10.10 -1.22
CA LYS A 126 11.36 -9.07 -0.24
C LYS A 126 10.18 -8.37 0.43
N GLY A 127 8.95 -8.59 -0.05
CA GLY A 127 7.72 -8.19 0.60
C GLY A 127 7.45 -9.07 1.82
N ILE A 128 8.29 -8.98 2.85
CA ILE A 128 8.21 -9.82 4.05
C ILE A 128 6.86 -9.61 4.74
N GLY A 129 6.20 -10.72 5.05
CA GLY A 129 4.90 -10.75 5.72
C GLY A 129 3.66 -10.67 4.82
N GLN A 130 3.85 -10.67 3.49
CA GLN A 130 2.75 -10.69 2.52
C GLN A 130 1.82 -11.94 2.61
N HIS A 131 2.22 -13.00 3.32
CA HIS A 131 1.49 -14.27 3.43
C HIS A 131 0.88 -14.54 4.80
N TYR A 132 0.76 -13.51 5.64
CA TYR A 132 -0.03 -13.59 6.88
C TYR A 132 -1.49 -13.93 6.58
#